data_AF-A0A963AXX2-F1
#
_entry.id   AF-A0A963AXX2-F1
#
_cell.length_a   1.000
_cell.length_b   1.000
_cell.length_c   1.000
_cell.angle_alpha   90.00
_cell.angle_beta   90.00
_cell.angle_gamma   90.00
#
_symmetry.space_group_name_H-M   'P 1'
#
loop_
_entity.id
_entity.type
_entity.pdbx_description
1 polymer ?
#
loop_
_entity_poly.entity_id
_entity_poly.type
_entity_poly.pdbx_seq_one_letter_code
_entity_poly.pdbx_strand_id
1 'polypeptide(L)'
;MKPQEINDHELVISRDDFDAVIFHLDGVVTHANKVHAAAWKQTFDSYLLKRNPQIGEDLAPFHIDLDYRRYLDGKPRDTGIKHFLSSRHINLPRESADDPTYTNTIRRLGNRKDLIFEAIIQQEGIEAYGCAIALIHQLRKAGIKTGVVSASRHCKMVLERGAIEDLFDAQVDGLEAELLELDGKPDPYVLLELARRLGIAPARTVVIEDSVIGVTACRRGRFGLNIGFDSGDRRELMLEHGADHVLDDLCSVHVEGAVDDELPTDLVDMSLVTNQLTGKQPVLFIDYGGTLAPATHRTEDVPISKKTRRTLRKTARLIPLTIVSGRDVEDICMQVGLQELYYAGSHGLDIRGHNIHLELPEGDEALQDLDHAMEALGRLLVNLPGVSIERKRFAIVVHFNDEGMDNAERAAAAMRQVQTQFPRLKITGGKEVIELLPDIDWDKARAMNWLLSELGMDGTNVLPIYIGDDVTDEVAFTKLRERGIGILVADKPQPSAATYRINNPEEVLELLKFLIAYMEDRN
;
A
#
# COMPACT_ATOMS: atom_id res chain seq x y z
N MET A 1 21.36 27.44 -37.87
CA MET A 1 21.35 26.07 -37.31
C MET A 1 20.20 26.01 -36.34
N LYS A 2 19.21 25.14 -36.60
CA LYS A 2 18.14 24.88 -35.64
C LYS A 2 18.76 24.16 -34.43
N PRO A 3 18.26 24.39 -33.20
CA PRO A 3 18.65 23.57 -32.05
C PRO A 3 18.29 22.12 -32.38
N GLN A 4 19.19 21.19 -32.09
CA GLN A 4 18.89 19.76 -32.16
C GLN A 4 17.75 19.48 -31.18
N GLU A 5 16.62 19.01 -31.71
CA GLU A 5 15.58 18.34 -30.94
C GLU A 5 16.23 17.14 -30.25
N ILE A 6 16.39 17.22 -28.93
CA ILE A 6 16.71 16.06 -28.11
C ILE A 6 15.46 15.19 -28.10
N ASN A 7 15.60 13.91 -28.46
CA ASN A 7 14.51 12.94 -28.44
C ASN A 7 13.86 12.91 -27.05
N ASP A 8 12.58 13.22 -26.98
CA ASP A 8 11.78 13.39 -25.76
C ASP A 8 11.30 12.06 -25.15
N HIS A 9 12.02 10.94 -25.40
CA HIS A 9 11.46 9.59 -25.15
C HIS A 9 12.11 8.73 -24.08
N GLU A 10 13.28 9.05 -23.52
CA GLU A 10 13.87 8.25 -22.45
C GLU A 10 14.72 9.15 -21.52
N LEU A 11 14.25 9.39 -20.30
CA LEU A 11 14.99 10.15 -19.28
C LEU A 11 15.90 9.18 -18.52
N VAL A 12 17.21 9.42 -18.53
CA VAL A 12 18.18 8.54 -17.86
C VAL A 12 18.71 9.22 -16.60
N ILE A 13 18.63 8.53 -15.45
CA ILE A 13 19.26 8.92 -14.19
C ILE A 13 20.53 8.08 -14.03
N SER A 14 21.68 8.75 -13.99
CA SER A 14 22.99 8.11 -13.81
C SER A 14 23.60 8.40 -12.44
N ARG A 15 24.34 7.43 -11.90
CA ARG A 15 25.11 7.60 -10.65
C ARG A 15 26.26 8.60 -10.80
N ASP A 16 26.76 8.79 -12.01
CA ASP A 16 27.81 9.78 -12.29
C ASP A 16 27.30 11.21 -12.05
N ASP A 17 26.02 11.47 -12.34
CA ASP A 17 25.41 12.80 -12.22
C ASP A 17 24.68 13.00 -10.87
N PHE A 18 23.98 11.97 -10.38
CA PHE A 18 23.10 12.09 -9.22
C PHE A 18 23.38 11.03 -8.15
N ASP A 19 23.30 11.44 -6.88
CA ASP A 19 23.50 10.56 -5.73
C ASP A 19 22.22 10.16 -5.01
N ALA A 20 21.13 10.90 -5.23
CA ALA A 20 19.84 10.67 -4.58
C ALA A 20 18.65 11.07 -5.45
N VAL A 21 17.51 10.44 -5.19
CA VAL A 21 16.20 10.85 -5.72
C VAL A 21 15.22 11.02 -4.55
N ILE A 22 14.57 12.18 -4.51
CA ILE A 22 13.48 12.50 -3.57
C ILE A 22 12.15 12.39 -4.31
N PHE A 23 11.22 11.63 -3.74
CA PHE A 23 9.89 11.43 -4.27
C PHE A 23 8.86 12.15 -3.41
N HIS A 24 7.96 12.91 -4.04
CA HIS A 24 6.68 13.19 -3.40
C HIS A 24 5.95 11.86 -3.14
N LEU A 25 5.36 11.68 -1.97
CA LEU A 25 4.61 10.47 -1.69
C LEU A 25 3.27 10.46 -2.43
N ASP A 26 2.43 11.44 -2.11
CA ASP A 26 1.07 11.53 -2.62
C ASP A 26 1.09 11.93 -4.10
N GLY A 27 0.50 11.11 -4.97
CA GLY A 27 0.39 11.40 -6.40
C GLY A 27 1.59 11.02 -7.27
N VAL A 28 2.76 10.71 -6.69
CA VAL A 28 3.93 10.19 -7.44
C VAL A 28 4.22 8.74 -7.07
N VAL A 29 4.32 8.42 -5.77
CA VAL A 29 4.59 7.05 -5.30
C VAL A 29 3.30 6.31 -5.00
N THR A 30 2.29 6.99 -4.48
CA THR A 30 0.98 6.39 -4.18
C THR A 30 -0.19 7.22 -4.71
N HIS A 31 -1.35 6.60 -4.88
CA HIS A 31 -2.59 7.29 -5.24
C HIS A 31 -3.22 8.11 -4.07
N ALA A 32 -2.44 8.47 -3.05
CA ALA A 32 -2.94 9.11 -1.83
C ALA A 32 -3.51 10.51 -2.06
N ASN A 33 -3.12 11.17 -3.17
CA ASN A 33 -3.69 12.46 -3.57
C ASN A 33 -5.21 12.37 -3.86
N LYS A 34 -5.68 11.28 -4.49
CA LYS A 34 -7.12 11.02 -4.71
C LYS A 34 -7.86 10.86 -3.39
N VAL A 35 -7.24 10.13 -2.46
CA VAL A 35 -7.79 9.90 -1.11
C VAL A 35 -7.83 11.20 -0.30
N HIS A 36 -6.79 12.04 -0.40
CA HIS A 36 -6.78 13.38 0.19
C HIS A 36 -7.90 14.25 -0.37
N ALA A 37 -8.10 14.26 -1.69
CA ALA A 37 -9.17 15.04 -2.33
C ALA A 37 -10.56 14.58 -1.87
N ALA A 38 -10.80 13.27 -1.81
CA ALA A 38 -12.05 12.70 -1.30
C ALA A 38 -12.29 13.06 0.18
N ALA A 39 -11.26 12.94 1.02
CA ALA A 39 -11.36 13.26 2.45
C ALA A 39 -11.69 14.74 2.69
N TRP A 40 -11.06 15.64 1.93
CA TRP A 40 -11.38 17.07 1.99
C TRP A 40 -12.79 17.36 1.54
N LYS A 41 -13.23 16.77 0.43
CA LYS A 41 -14.61 16.94 -0.06
C LYS A 41 -15.62 16.52 1.01
N GLN A 42 -15.47 15.34 1.58
CA GLN A 42 -16.39 14.86 2.61
C GLN A 42 -16.38 15.76 3.84
N THR A 43 -15.20 16.26 4.25
CA THR A 43 -15.05 17.18 5.39
C THR A 43 -15.79 18.49 5.14
N PHE A 44 -15.54 19.15 4.01
CA PHE A 44 -16.13 20.44 3.70
C PHE A 44 -17.63 20.33 3.39
N ASP A 45 -18.06 19.33 2.63
CA ASP A 45 -19.48 19.14 2.33
C ASP A 45 -20.28 18.89 3.61
N SER A 46 -19.76 18.04 4.51
CA SER A 46 -20.41 17.80 5.81
C SER A 46 -20.49 19.06 6.66
N TYR A 47 -19.44 19.88 6.63
CA TYR A 47 -19.40 21.14 7.37
C TYR A 47 -20.38 22.17 6.81
N LEU A 48 -20.35 22.40 5.50
CA LEU A 48 -21.18 23.39 4.81
C LEU A 48 -22.66 23.01 4.88
N LEU A 49 -23.00 21.72 4.77
CA LEU A 49 -24.38 21.23 4.87
C LEU A 49 -24.99 21.42 6.26
N LYS A 50 -24.20 21.24 7.33
CA LYS A 50 -24.66 21.38 8.73
C LYS A 50 -24.61 22.82 9.24
N ARG A 51 -24.01 23.73 8.49
CA ARG A 51 -23.83 25.14 8.89
C ARG A 51 -25.13 25.92 8.71
N ASN A 52 -25.49 26.71 9.71
CA ASN A 52 -26.54 27.72 9.56
C ASN A 52 -26.02 28.88 8.72
N PRO A 53 -26.67 29.22 7.59
CA PRO A 53 -26.19 30.25 6.67
C PRO A 53 -26.19 31.63 7.33
N GLN A 54 -25.06 32.34 7.24
CA GLN A 54 -24.98 33.77 7.56
C GLN A 54 -25.09 34.62 6.30
N ILE A 55 -25.42 35.91 6.46
CA ILE A 55 -25.58 36.84 5.32
C ILE A 55 -24.25 36.94 4.56
N GLY A 56 -24.28 36.60 3.26
CA GLY A 56 -23.14 36.70 2.36
C GLY A 56 -22.25 35.46 2.27
N GLU A 57 -22.54 34.40 3.02
CA GLU A 57 -21.81 33.13 2.93
C GLU A 57 -22.24 32.31 1.70
N ASP A 58 -21.26 31.63 1.08
CA ASP A 58 -21.50 30.66 0.00
C ASP A 58 -21.34 29.23 0.49
N LEU A 59 -22.47 28.53 0.65
CA LEU A 59 -22.51 27.14 1.12
C LEU A 59 -22.56 26.10 -0.01
N ALA A 60 -22.18 26.46 -1.25
CA ALA A 60 -22.10 25.49 -2.33
C ALA A 60 -21.16 24.31 -1.98
N PRO A 61 -21.40 23.09 -2.49
CA PRO A 61 -20.51 21.96 -2.23
C PRO A 61 -19.06 22.22 -2.65
N PHE A 62 -18.13 21.50 -2.02
CA PHE A 62 -16.72 21.50 -2.37
C PHE A 62 -16.49 20.74 -3.69
N HIS A 63 -15.82 21.39 -4.65
CA HIS A 63 -15.48 20.79 -5.94
C HIS A 63 -14.02 20.34 -5.97
N ILE A 64 -13.77 19.04 -6.16
CA ILE A 64 -12.41 18.49 -6.22
C ILE A 64 -11.60 19.15 -7.35
N ASP A 65 -12.15 19.28 -8.56
CA ASP A 65 -11.36 19.81 -9.68
C ASP A 65 -11.02 21.30 -9.57
N LEU A 66 -11.82 22.08 -8.84
CA LEU A 66 -11.65 23.54 -8.74
C LEU A 66 -11.06 23.94 -7.39
N ASP A 67 -11.69 23.51 -6.29
CA ASP A 67 -11.36 23.94 -4.93
C ASP A 67 -10.12 23.22 -4.39
N TYR A 68 -10.01 21.89 -4.57
CA TYR A 68 -8.84 21.14 -4.06
C TYR A 68 -7.56 21.62 -4.73
N ARG A 69 -7.54 21.66 -6.07
CA ARG A 69 -6.39 22.12 -6.85
C ARG A 69 -5.96 23.54 -6.45
N ARG A 70 -6.92 24.43 -6.19
CA ARG A 70 -6.63 25.84 -5.90
C ARG A 70 -6.20 26.07 -4.46
N TYR A 71 -6.76 25.38 -3.49
CA TYR A 71 -6.60 25.73 -2.07
C TYR A 71 -5.83 24.71 -1.24
N LEU A 72 -5.76 23.45 -1.65
CA LEU A 72 -5.27 22.35 -0.81
C LEU A 72 -4.09 21.59 -1.43
N ASP A 73 -4.09 21.41 -2.75
CA ASP A 73 -3.10 20.61 -3.46
C ASP A 73 -1.66 21.13 -3.25
N GLY A 74 -0.82 20.32 -2.61
CA GLY A 74 0.56 20.68 -2.24
C GLY A 74 0.71 21.81 -1.22
N LYS A 75 -0.36 22.28 -0.57
CA LYS A 75 -0.36 23.42 0.36
C LYS A 75 -0.41 23.01 1.83
N PRO A 76 0.17 23.82 2.75
CA PRO A 76 0.01 23.59 4.18
C PRO A 76 -1.46 23.56 4.61
N ARG A 77 -1.82 22.55 5.41
CA ARG A 77 -3.21 22.23 5.81
C ARG A 77 -3.99 23.43 6.33
N ASP A 78 -3.51 24.08 7.39
CA ASP A 78 -4.24 25.15 8.07
C ASP A 78 -4.46 26.35 7.13
N THR A 79 -3.45 26.68 6.33
CA THR A 79 -3.51 27.73 5.31
C THR A 79 -4.52 27.38 4.22
N GLY A 80 -4.55 26.13 3.77
CA GLY A 80 -5.49 25.66 2.76
C GLY A 80 -6.94 25.70 3.22
N ILE A 81 -7.24 25.22 4.43
CA ILE A 81 -8.58 25.34 5.05
C ILE A 81 -9.00 26.81 5.12
N LYS A 82 -8.12 27.67 5.64
CA LYS A 82 -8.40 29.10 5.77
C LYS A 82 -8.73 29.74 4.42
N HIS A 83 -7.91 29.50 3.40
CA HIS A 83 -8.11 30.09 2.08
C HIS A 83 -9.39 29.60 1.40
N PHE A 84 -9.71 28.30 1.51
CA PHE A 84 -10.96 27.77 0.98
C PHE A 84 -12.17 28.42 1.66
N LEU A 85 -12.22 28.45 2.99
CA LEU A 85 -13.35 29.03 3.72
C LEU A 85 -13.49 30.54 3.46
N SER A 86 -12.38 31.29 3.42
CA SER A 86 -12.42 32.71 3.08
C SER A 86 -12.93 32.95 1.66
N SER A 87 -12.71 32.04 0.72
CA SER A 87 -13.29 32.12 -0.64
C SER A 87 -14.82 32.02 -0.64
N ARG A 88 -15.40 31.46 0.43
CA ARG A 88 -16.84 31.32 0.67
C ARG A 88 -17.38 32.35 1.66
N HIS A 89 -16.59 33.37 1.98
CA HIS A 89 -16.88 34.39 2.99
C HIS A 89 -17.08 33.84 4.42
N ILE A 90 -16.51 32.67 4.71
CA ILE A 90 -16.53 32.04 6.04
C ILE A 90 -15.19 32.29 6.73
N ASN A 91 -15.23 32.84 7.95
CA ASN A 91 -14.04 33.04 8.77
C ASN A 91 -14.16 32.23 10.06
N LEU A 92 -13.23 31.30 10.26
CA LEU A 92 -13.12 30.51 11.48
C LEU A 92 -11.85 30.84 12.24
N PRO A 93 -11.89 30.87 13.58
CA PRO A 93 -10.69 30.96 14.38
C PRO A 93 -9.87 29.66 14.24
N ARG A 94 -8.54 29.76 14.47
CA ARG A 94 -7.66 28.59 14.45
C ARG A 94 -8.03 27.61 15.57
N GLU A 95 -8.25 28.16 16.76
CA GLU A 95 -8.73 27.51 17.98
C GLU A 95 -9.68 28.48 18.72
N SER A 96 -10.61 27.99 19.53
CA SER A 96 -11.52 28.82 20.31
C SER A 96 -11.63 28.30 21.74
N ALA A 97 -11.35 29.16 22.72
CA ALA A 97 -11.55 28.85 24.14
C ALA A 97 -13.04 28.92 24.55
N ASP A 98 -13.85 29.66 23.79
CA ASP A 98 -15.26 29.92 24.09
C ASP A 98 -16.21 28.85 23.52
N ASP A 99 -15.68 27.94 22.70
CA ASP A 99 -16.38 26.75 22.21
C ASP A 99 -15.77 25.51 22.87
N PRO A 100 -16.32 25.02 24.00
CA PRO A 100 -15.79 23.85 24.70
C PRO A 100 -15.91 22.55 23.86
N THR A 101 -16.69 22.57 22.77
CA THR A 101 -16.80 21.46 21.82
C THR A 101 -15.84 21.57 20.64
N TYR A 102 -15.21 22.74 20.45
CA TYR A 102 -14.33 23.09 19.34
C TYR A 102 -14.94 22.85 17.95
N THR A 103 -16.27 22.80 17.81
CA THR A 103 -16.97 22.36 16.60
C THR A 103 -16.78 23.30 15.40
N ASN A 104 -16.39 24.57 15.62
CA ASN A 104 -16.23 25.58 14.56
C ASN A 104 -14.81 26.19 14.50
N THR A 105 -13.78 25.35 14.30
CA THR A 105 -12.38 25.82 14.20
C THR A 105 -11.65 25.19 13.02
N ILE A 106 -10.60 25.87 12.53
CA ILE A 106 -9.71 25.31 11.49
C ILE A 106 -9.10 23.99 11.97
N ARG A 107 -8.64 23.93 13.22
CA ARG A 107 -8.06 22.72 13.81
C ARG A 107 -9.03 21.53 13.79
N ARG A 108 -10.30 21.75 14.13
CA ARG A 108 -11.34 20.70 14.12
C ARG A 108 -11.61 20.16 12.71
N LEU A 109 -11.68 21.04 11.71
CA LEU A 109 -11.83 20.61 10.31
C LEU A 109 -10.62 19.81 9.83
N GLY A 110 -9.41 20.24 10.18
CA GLY A 110 -8.19 19.48 9.92
C GLY A 110 -8.23 18.09 10.53
N ASN A 111 -8.55 18.00 11.83
CA ASN A 111 -8.68 16.71 12.52
C ASN A 111 -9.78 15.82 11.91
N ARG A 112 -10.93 16.40 11.53
CA ARG A 112 -12.01 15.65 10.89
C ARG A 112 -11.58 15.09 9.54
N LYS A 113 -10.82 15.85 8.75
CA LYS A 113 -10.23 15.36 7.52
C LYS A 113 -9.26 14.23 7.78
N ASP A 114 -8.44 14.31 8.83
CA ASP A 114 -7.46 13.26 9.15
C ASP A 114 -8.19 11.95 9.47
N LEU A 115 -9.23 11.98 10.30
CA LEU A 115 -10.09 10.80 10.56
C LEU A 115 -10.69 10.21 9.28
N ILE A 116 -11.20 11.06 8.38
CA ILE A 116 -11.81 10.61 7.12
C ILE A 116 -10.75 10.02 6.18
N PHE A 117 -9.56 10.61 6.15
CA PHE A 117 -8.46 10.14 5.32
C PHE A 117 -7.93 8.79 5.81
N GLU A 118 -7.68 8.67 7.11
CA GLU A 118 -7.32 7.40 7.76
C GLU A 118 -8.37 6.36 7.42
N ALA A 119 -9.64 6.67 7.64
CA ALA A 119 -10.76 5.82 7.26
C ALA A 119 -10.66 5.30 5.81
N ILE A 120 -10.57 6.20 4.81
CA ILE A 120 -10.58 5.80 3.40
C ILE A 120 -9.38 4.91 3.07
N ILE A 121 -8.15 5.29 3.45
CA ILE A 121 -6.95 4.46 3.21
C ILE A 121 -7.11 3.08 3.81
N GLN A 122 -7.74 3.01 4.97
CA GLN A 122 -7.84 1.76 5.65
C GLN A 122 -8.97 0.86 5.08
N GLN A 123 -10.01 1.43 4.46
CA GLN A 123 -11.10 0.69 3.81
C GLN A 123 -10.72 0.25 2.39
N GLU A 124 -10.09 1.14 1.64
CA GLU A 124 -9.80 0.95 0.21
C GLU A 124 -8.35 0.51 -0.02
N GLY A 125 -7.52 0.49 1.01
CA GLY A 125 -6.08 0.34 0.89
C GLY A 125 -5.42 1.61 0.38
N ILE A 126 -4.11 1.54 0.15
CA ILE A 126 -3.41 2.54 -0.63
C ILE A 126 -2.60 1.86 -1.71
N GLU A 127 -2.96 2.14 -2.96
CA GLU A 127 -2.26 1.60 -4.11
C GLU A 127 -1.02 2.45 -4.40
N ALA A 128 0.13 1.79 -4.51
CA ALA A 128 1.37 2.38 -4.98
C ALA A 128 1.42 2.33 -6.51
N TYR A 129 2.01 3.34 -7.13
CA TYR A 129 2.27 3.33 -8.57
C TYR A 129 3.36 2.32 -8.88
N GLY A 130 3.03 1.22 -9.57
CA GLY A 130 3.98 0.16 -9.91
C GLY A 130 5.26 0.68 -10.58
N CYS A 131 5.15 1.61 -11.52
CA CYS A 131 6.31 2.25 -12.17
C CYS A 131 7.20 3.04 -11.19
N ALA A 132 6.60 3.71 -10.20
CA ALA A 132 7.37 4.44 -9.18
C ALA A 132 8.16 3.47 -8.29
N ILE A 133 7.52 2.36 -7.89
CA ILE A 133 8.16 1.31 -7.08
C ILE A 133 9.30 0.65 -7.85
N ALA A 134 9.09 0.32 -9.13
CA ALA A 134 10.13 -0.22 -10.00
C ALA A 134 11.34 0.72 -10.11
N LEU A 135 11.08 2.00 -10.37
CA LEU A 135 12.13 3.02 -10.44
C LEU A 135 12.90 3.11 -9.13
N ILE A 136 12.22 3.11 -7.98
CA ILE A 136 12.87 3.14 -6.66
C ILE A 136 13.79 1.92 -6.47
N HIS A 137 13.34 0.71 -6.83
CA HIS A 137 14.18 -0.49 -6.75
C HIS A 137 15.41 -0.39 -7.67
N GLN A 138 15.24 0.09 -8.91
CA GLN A 138 16.34 0.29 -9.85
C GLN A 138 17.38 1.29 -9.31
N LEU A 139 16.92 2.43 -8.77
CA LEU A 139 17.79 3.43 -8.14
C LEU A 139 18.61 2.82 -6.99
N ARG A 140 17.95 2.06 -6.11
CA ARG A 140 18.61 1.42 -4.96
C ARG A 140 19.66 0.39 -5.40
N LYS A 141 19.37 -0.41 -6.43
CA LYS A 141 20.33 -1.35 -7.02
C LYS A 141 21.55 -0.64 -7.61
N ALA A 142 21.34 0.53 -8.23
CA ALA A 142 22.41 1.39 -8.75
C ALA A 142 23.17 2.17 -7.64
N GLY A 143 22.84 1.94 -6.37
CA GLY A 143 23.46 2.63 -5.23
C GLY A 143 23.01 4.08 -5.07
N ILE A 144 21.93 4.49 -5.73
CA ILE A 144 21.31 5.82 -5.61
C ILE A 144 20.37 5.81 -4.40
N LYS A 145 20.56 6.77 -3.49
CA LYS A 145 19.74 6.89 -2.29
C LYS A 145 18.34 7.37 -2.63
N THR A 146 17.36 6.93 -1.87
CA THR A 146 15.95 7.26 -2.08
C THR A 146 15.38 7.94 -0.85
N GLY A 147 14.67 9.05 -1.04
CA GLY A 147 13.97 9.75 0.03
C GLY A 147 12.54 10.05 -0.33
N VAL A 148 11.67 10.19 0.67
CA VAL A 148 10.25 10.48 0.47
C VAL A 148 9.79 11.70 1.25
N VAL A 149 8.95 12.52 0.62
CA VAL A 149 8.38 13.72 1.21
C VAL A 149 6.86 13.75 1.08
N SER A 150 6.16 14.23 2.10
CA SER A 150 4.73 14.52 2.03
C SER A 150 4.38 15.78 2.82
N ALA A 151 3.44 16.59 2.30
CA ALA A 151 2.85 17.68 3.08
C ALA A 151 1.84 17.18 4.13
N SER A 152 1.44 15.91 4.04
CA SER A 152 0.50 15.25 4.94
C SER A 152 1.18 14.81 6.24
N ARG A 153 0.38 14.69 7.31
CA ARG A 153 0.79 14.11 8.60
C ARG A 153 0.71 12.58 8.61
N HIS A 154 0.38 11.96 7.48
CA HIS A 154 0.11 10.52 7.37
C HIS A 154 1.15 9.78 6.53
N CYS A 155 2.32 10.36 6.28
CA CYS A 155 3.35 9.77 5.43
C CYS A 155 3.69 8.35 5.87
N LYS A 156 3.99 8.17 7.17
CA LYS A 156 4.30 6.86 7.73
C LYS A 156 3.19 5.84 7.51
N MET A 157 1.93 6.21 7.80
CA MET A 157 0.78 5.34 7.59
C MET A 157 0.61 4.94 6.10
N VAL A 158 0.80 5.89 5.17
CA VAL A 158 0.72 5.62 3.74
C VAL A 158 1.82 4.64 3.31
N LEU A 159 3.04 4.80 3.82
CA LEU A 159 4.16 3.90 3.52
C LEU A 159 3.93 2.49 4.08
N GLU A 160 3.50 2.38 5.34
CA GLU A 160 3.20 1.10 5.99
C GLU A 160 2.07 0.36 5.26
N ARG A 161 0.99 1.08 4.90
CA ARG A 161 -0.16 0.48 4.20
C ARG A 161 0.12 0.13 2.75
N GLY A 162 1.03 0.86 2.11
CA GLY A 162 1.54 0.50 0.79
C GLY A 162 2.58 -0.61 0.82
N ALA A 163 3.03 -1.06 2.00
CA ALA A 163 4.14 -2.00 2.18
C ALA A 163 5.45 -1.53 1.51
N ILE A 164 5.73 -0.22 1.57
CA ILE A 164 6.85 0.43 0.86
C ILE A 164 7.76 1.26 1.77
N GLU A 165 7.68 1.10 3.09
CA GLU A 165 8.52 1.82 4.06
C GLU A 165 10.03 1.55 3.83
N ASP A 166 10.39 0.29 3.56
CA ASP A 166 11.79 -0.15 3.38
C ASP A 166 12.45 0.37 2.07
N LEU A 167 11.69 1.08 1.25
CA LEU A 167 12.16 1.64 -0.02
C LEU A 167 12.86 2.99 0.13
N PHE A 168 12.87 3.60 1.31
CA PHE A 168 13.41 4.94 1.51
C PHE A 168 14.46 4.99 2.63
N ASP A 169 15.60 5.63 2.34
CA ASP A 169 16.70 5.83 3.30
C ASP A 169 16.40 6.99 4.28
N ALA A 170 15.50 7.89 3.91
CA ALA A 170 15.02 8.97 4.76
C ALA A 170 13.63 9.45 4.33
N GLN A 171 12.90 10.02 5.28
CA GLN A 171 11.61 10.67 5.02
C GLN A 171 11.53 12.02 5.73
N VAL A 172 10.67 12.91 5.22
CA VAL A 172 10.21 14.12 5.93
C VAL A 172 8.73 14.34 5.62
N ASP A 173 7.90 14.42 6.66
CA ASP A 173 6.45 14.62 6.51
C ASP A 173 5.94 15.91 7.18
N GLY A 174 4.62 16.10 7.16
CA GLY A 174 3.97 17.27 7.76
C GLY A 174 4.05 17.31 9.30
N LEU A 175 4.28 16.18 9.99
CA LEU A 175 4.53 16.17 11.43
C LEU A 175 5.94 16.66 11.72
N GLU A 176 6.92 16.16 10.97
CA GLU A 176 8.31 16.56 11.13
C GLU A 176 8.55 18.01 10.73
N ALA A 177 7.91 18.47 9.65
CA ALA A 177 7.97 19.88 9.24
C ALA A 177 7.43 20.81 10.34
N GLU A 178 6.34 20.44 11.01
CA GLU A 178 5.80 21.21 12.14
C GLU A 178 6.76 21.19 13.35
N LEU A 179 7.31 20.02 13.68
CA LEU A 179 8.25 19.87 14.80
C LEU A 179 9.55 20.65 14.60
N LEU A 180 10.00 20.77 13.35
CA LEU A 180 11.22 21.49 12.96
C LEU A 180 10.96 22.95 12.57
N GLU A 181 9.72 23.44 12.69
CA GLU A 181 9.30 24.78 12.29
C GLU A 181 9.70 25.15 10.84
N LEU A 182 9.59 24.17 9.93
CA LEU A 182 9.92 24.36 8.52
C LEU A 182 8.68 24.87 7.78
N ASP A 183 8.82 26.01 7.12
CA ASP A 183 7.79 26.48 6.20
C ASP A 183 7.60 25.46 5.07
N GLY A 184 6.34 25.15 4.77
CA GLY A 184 5.97 24.23 3.71
C GLY A 184 6.17 24.82 2.31
N LYS A 185 5.89 23.99 1.29
CA LYS A 185 5.93 24.41 -0.12
C LYS A 185 5.07 25.68 -0.33
N PRO A 186 5.54 26.68 -1.12
CA PRO A 186 6.62 26.61 -2.10
C PRO A 186 8.03 26.84 -1.54
N ASP A 187 8.22 26.99 -0.23
CA ASP A 187 9.56 27.10 0.32
C ASP A 187 10.27 25.74 0.33
N PRO A 188 11.58 25.69 0.05
CA PRO A 188 12.29 24.43 -0.21
C PRO A 188 12.69 23.68 1.05
N TYR A 189 12.37 24.18 2.25
CA TYR A 189 13.00 23.74 3.49
C TYR A 189 12.77 22.27 3.82
N VAL A 190 11.57 21.75 3.54
CA VAL A 190 11.25 20.32 3.73
C VAL A 190 12.11 19.45 2.82
N LEU A 191 12.27 19.83 1.53
CA LEU A 191 13.10 19.12 0.57
C LEU A 191 14.59 19.20 0.94
N LEU A 192 15.06 20.37 1.38
CA LEU A 192 16.44 20.60 1.81
C LEU A 192 16.78 19.81 3.09
N GLU A 193 15.83 19.71 4.02
CA GLU A 193 15.99 18.88 5.21
C GLU A 193 16.11 17.39 4.84
N LEU A 194 15.30 16.92 3.90
CA LEU A 194 15.40 15.55 3.41
C LEU A 194 16.75 15.28 2.72
N ALA A 195 17.20 16.18 1.85
CA ALA A 195 18.54 16.07 1.23
C ALA A 195 19.66 16.05 2.28
N ARG A 196 19.54 16.86 3.34
CA ARG A 196 20.48 16.88 4.48
C ARG A 196 20.49 15.54 5.22
N ARG A 197 19.32 14.92 5.46
CA ARG A 197 19.22 13.58 6.10
C ARG A 197 19.84 12.48 5.25
N LEU A 198 19.70 12.56 3.93
CA LEU A 198 20.36 11.65 2.99
C LEU A 198 21.89 11.89 2.93
N GLY A 199 22.35 13.06 3.37
CA GLY A 199 23.75 13.47 3.33
C GLY A 199 24.22 13.86 1.93
N ILE A 200 23.30 14.26 1.04
CA ILE A 200 23.56 14.55 -0.37
C ILE A 200 23.28 16.04 -0.67
N ALA A 201 24.13 16.66 -1.49
CA ALA A 201 23.94 18.05 -1.90
C ALA A 201 22.74 18.19 -2.87
N PRO A 202 21.91 19.25 -2.77
CA PRO A 202 20.75 19.43 -3.65
C PRO A 202 21.09 19.33 -5.15
N ALA A 203 22.22 19.90 -5.57
CA ALA A 203 22.68 19.84 -6.96
C ALA A 203 22.99 18.42 -7.49
N ARG A 204 23.15 17.43 -6.60
CA ARG A 204 23.31 16.00 -6.92
C ARG A 204 22.07 15.18 -6.54
N THR A 205 20.92 15.84 -6.40
CA THR A 205 19.65 15.19 -6.03
C THR A 205 18.59 15.51 -7.08
N VAL A 206 17.92 14.46 -7.55
CA VAL A 206 16.71 14.53 -8.39
C VAL A 206 15.50 14.68 -7.47
N VAL A 207 14.49 15.47 -7.85
CA VAL A 207 13.22 15.55 -7.13
C VAL A 207 12.05 15.33 -8.08
N ILE A 208 11.12 14.45 -7.71
CA ILE A 208 9.90 14.14 -8.47
C ILE A 208 8.66 14.64 -7.72
N GLU A 209 7.88 15.54 -8.33
CA GLU A 209 6.73 16.24 -7.72
C GLU A 209 5.50 16.24 -8.63
N ASP A 210 4.30 16.11 -8.06
CA ASP A 210 3.01 16.12 -8.80
C ASP A 210 2.28 17.47 -8.78
N SER A 211 2.91 18.52 -8.25
CA SER A 211 2.28 19.83 -8.08
C SER A 211 3.18 21.00 -8.52
N VAL A 212 2.55 22.08 -9.00
CA VAL A 212 3.23 23.32 -9.42
C VAL A 212 4.00 23.97 -8.27
N ILE A 213 3.44 23.92 -7.06
CA ILE A 213 4.04 24.47 -5.84
C ILE A 213 5.24 23.61 -5.42
N GLY A 214 5.13 22.29 -5.61
CA GLY A 214 6.21 21.32 -5.49
C GLY A 214 7.41 21.65 -6.36
N VAL A 215 7.21 21.69 -7.68
CA VAL A 215 8.31 21.99 -8.63
C VAL A 215 8.91 23.39 -8.40
N THR A 216 8.09 24.36 -7.94
CA THR A 216 8.59 25.68 -7.51
C THR A 216 9.55 25.56 -6.31
N ALA A 217 9.22 24.72 -5.33
CA ALA A 217 10.08 24.44 -4.18
C ALA A 217 11.38 23.76 -4.64
N CYS A 218 11.32 22.80 -5.56
CA CYS A 218 12.51 22.17 -6.12
C CYS A 218 13.45 23.19 -6.78
N ARG A 219 12.90 24.09 -7.62
CA ARG A 219 13.67 25.16 -8.26
C ARG A 219 14.32 26.09 -7.23
N ARG A 220 13.59 26.49 -6.18
CA ARG A 220 14.13 27.35 -5.09
C ARG A 220 15.23 26.65 -4.30
N GLY A 221 15.11 25.33 -4.12
CA GLY A 221 16.11 24.49 -3.47
C GLY A 221 17.37 24.23 -4.32
N ARG A 222 17.36 24.60 -5.61
CA ARG A 222 18.45 24.38 -6.57
C ARG A 222 18.84 22.91 -6.66
N PHE A 223 17.83 22.05 -6.73
CA PHE A 223 18.01 20.63 -6.98
C PHE A 223 18.57 20.39 -8.39
N GLY A 224 19.32 19.30 -8.56
CA GLY A 224 20.08 19.01 -9.78
C GLY A 224 19.20 18.69 -10.98
N LEU A 225 18.05 18.07 -10.73
CA LEU A 225 17.04 17.75 -11.74
C LEU A 225 15.65 17.74 -11.10
N ASN A 226 14.72 18.51 -11.67
CA ASN A 226 13.35 18.63 -11.19
C ASN A 226 12.40 17.98 -12.19
N ILE A 227 11.78 16.87 -11.81
CA ILE A 227 10.83 16.14 -12.66
C ILE A 227 9.42 16.43 -12.13
N GLY A 228 8.58 17.03 -12.97
CA GLY A 228 7.14 17.08 -12.74
C GLY A 228 6.50 15.76 -13.15
N PHE A 229 5.55 15.27 -12.38
CA PHE A 229 4.73 14.11 -12.74
C PHE A 229 3.26 14.55 -12.88
N ASP A 230 2.76 14.55 -14.11
CA ASP A 230 1.40 14.99 -14.40
C ASP A 230 0.87 14.28 -15.65
N SER A 231 -0.17 13.47 -15.47
CA SER A 231 -0.91 12.84 -16.58
C SER A 231 -1.99 13.76 -17.18
N GLY A 232 -1.89 15.07 -16.93
CA GLY A 232 -2.96 16.05 -17.12
C GLY A 232 -2.52 17.26 -17.95
N ASP A 233 -3.20 18.38 -17.72
CA ASP A 233 -3.04 19.62 -18.47
C ASP A 233 -2.08 20.62 -17.79
N ARG A 234 -1.36 20.23 -16.74
CA ARG A 234 -0.47 21.13 -15.98
C ARG A 234 0.97 21.12 -16.49
N ARG A 235 1.26 20.37 -17.56
CA ARG A 235 2.59 20.23 -18.17
C ARG A 235 3.29 21.58 -18.39
N GLU A 236 2.66 22.48 -19.15
CA GLU A 236 3.22 23.80 -19.46
C GLU A 236 3.45 24.63 -18.19
N LEU A 237 2.48 24.60 -17.28
CA LEU A 237 2.54 25.35 -16.03
C LEU A 237 3.66 24.86 -15.11
N MET A 238 3.90 23.55 -15.02
CA MET A 238 5.01 22.97 -14.24
C MET A 238 6.37 23.36 -14.82
N LEU A 239 6.51 23.33 -16.15
CA LEU A 239 7.74 23.78 -16.83
C LEU A 239 8.02 25.26 -16.56
N GLU A 240 7.01 26.12 -16.66
CA GLU A 240 7.14 27.56 -16.34
C GLU A 240 7.59 27.82 -14.90
N HIS A 241 7.21 26.94 -13.97
CA HIS A 241 7.48 27.10 -12.54
C HIS A 241 8.76 26.39 -12.07
N GLY A 242 9.43 25.64 -12.94
CA GLY A 242 10.78 25.15 -12.67
C GLY A 242 11.01 23.64 -12.77
N ALA A 243 10.05 22.88 -13.30
CA ALA A 243 10.33 21.53 -13.75
C ALA A 243 11.28 21.57 -14.97
N ASP A 244 12.30 20.72 -14.97
CA ASP A 244 13.19 20.53 -16.12
C ASP A 244 12.53 19.58 -17.15
N HIS A 245 11.83 18.56 -16.66
CA HIS A 245 11.01 17.64 -17.44
C HIS A 245 9.65 17.44 -16.77
N VAL A 246 8.62 17.12 -17.56
CA VAL A 246 7.32 16.69 -17.03
C VAL A 246 6.93 15.37 -17.71
N LEU A 247 6.69 14.35 -16.90
CA LEU A 247 6.37 12.99 -17.33
C LEU A 247 4.93 12.66 -16.97
N ASP A 248 4.26 11.92 -17.84
CA ASP A 248 2.94 11.31 -17.59
C ASP A 248 3.05 9.84 -17.15
N ASP A 249 4.23 9.22 -17.35
CA ASP A 249 4.56 7.87 -16.93
C ASP A 249 6.01 7.77 -16.44
N LEU A 250 6.20 7.28 -15.21
CA LEU A 250 7.52 7.04 -14.62
C LEU A 250 8.20 5.78 -15.15
N CYS A 251 7.48 4.88 -15.84
CA CYS A 251 8.09 3.72 -16.50
C CYS A 251 9.04 4.14 -17.65
N SER A 252 8.99 5.40 -18.10
CA SER A 252 9.91 5.97 -19.09
C SER A 252 11.25 6.45 -18.52
N VAL A 253 11.41 6.41 -17.18
CA VAL A 253 12.65 6.80 -16.51
C VAL A 253 13.54 5.58 -16.36
N HIS A 254 14.73 5.66 -16.94
CA HIS A 254 15.74 4.61 -16.89
C HIS A 254 16.84 4.95 -15.90
N VAL A 255 17.38 3.95 -15.21
CA VAL A 255 18.52 4.11 -14.31
C VAL A 255 19.75 3.46 -14.91
N GLU A 256 20.77 4.25 -15.21
CA GLU A 256 22.00 3.71 -15.80
C GLU A 256 22.70 2.76 -14.83
N GLY A 257 22.95 1.52 -15.29
CA GLY A 257 23.61 0.49 -14.49
C GLY A 257 22.69 -0.28 -13.52
N ALA A 258 21.39 0.04 -13.46
CA ALA A 258 20.42 -0.85 -12.84
C ALA A 258 20.15 -2.04 -13.78
N VAL A 259 20.23 -3.27 -13.25
CA VAL A 259 19.71 -4.44 -13.96
C VAL A 259 18.19 -4.38 -13.82
N ASP A 260 17.49 -4.14 -14.93
CA ASP A 260 16.04 -3.95 -15.01
C ASP A 260 15.28 -4.95 -14.11
N ASP A 261 14.38 -4.45 -13.26
CA ASP A 261 13.22 -5.25 -12.85
C ASP A 261 12.31 -5.33 -14.08
N GLU A 262 12.62 -6.26 -14.96
CA GLU A 262 11.89 -6.51 -16.21
C GLU A 262 10.40 -6.72 -15.90
N LEU A 263 9.53 -6.21 -16.79
CA LEU A 263 8.13 -6.61 -16.80
C LEU A 263 8.08 -8.15 -16.85
N PRO A 264 7.33 -8.82 -15.95
CA PRO A 264 7.20 -10.27 -16.00
C PRO A 264 6.72 -10.67 -17.39
N THR A 265 7.33 -11.72 -17.95
CA THR A 265 6.95 -12.19 -19.29
C THR A 265 5.55 -12.79 -19.22
N ASP A 266 4.66 -12.40 -20.13
CA ASP A 266 3.35 -13.02 -20.24
C ASP A 266 3.50 -14.53 -20.49
N LEU A 267 2.89 -15.36 -19.64
CA LEU A 267 2.95 -16.82 -19.74
C LEU A 267 1.98 -17.33 -20.80
N VAL A 268 2.30 -17.03 -22.06
CA VAL A 268 1.51 -17.47 -23.22
C VAL A 268 1.76 -18.95 -23.54
N ASP A 269 2.93 -19.48 -23.17
CA ASP A 269 3.28 -20.89 -23.32
C ASP A 269 3.62 -21.53 -21.97
N MET A 270 2.74 -22.40 -21.50
CA MET A 270 2.90 -23.15 -20.24
C MET A 270 4.10 -24.10 -20.26
N SER A 271 4.65 -24.42 -21.45
CA SER A 271 5.86 -25.24 -21.58
C SER A 271 7.07 -24.59 -20.90
N LEU A 272 7.09 -23.26 -20.80
CA LEU A 272 8.14 -22.48 -20.13
C LEU A 272 8.28 -22.86 -18.64
N VAL A 273 7.17 -23.17 -17.97
CA VAL A 273 7.18 -23.65 -16.59
C VAL A 273 7.64 -25.10 -16.53
N THR A 274 7.12 -25.99 -17.39
CA THR A 274 7.47 -27.42 -17.33
C THR A 274 8.90 -27.71 -17.77
N ASN A 275 9.49 -26.91 -18.65
CA ASN A 275 10.89 -27.06 -19.05
C ASN A 275 11.83 -26.89 -17.85
N GLN A 276 11.49 -25.98 -16.92
CA GLN A 276 12.25 -25.75 -15.69
C GLN A 276 12.03 -26.86 -14.63
N LEU A 277 11.00 -27.69 -14.79
CA LEU A 277 10.73 -28.85 -13.93
C LEU A 277 11.58 -30.08 -14.30
N THR A 278 12.40 -30.03 -15.35
CA THR A 278 13.27 -31.16 -15.75
C THR A 278 14.21 -31.55 -14.61
N GLY A 279 14.08 -32.79 -14.11
CA GLY A 279 14.88 -33.30 -12.98
C GLY A 279 14.49 -32.74 -11.60
N LYS A 280 13.46 -31.91 -11.51
CA LYS A 280 12.99 -31.29 -10.26
C LYS A 280 11.57 -31.72 -9.89
N GLN A 281 11.28 -31.71 -8.59
CA GLN A 281 9.94 -31.89 -8.04
C GLN A 281 9.29 -30.52 -7.81
N PRO A 282 8.10 -30.25 -8.37
CA PRO A 282 7.38 -29.01 -8.10
C PRO A 282 6.81 -28.98 -6.68
N VAL A 283 6.71 -27.78 -6.10
CA VAL A 283 5.88 -27.47 -4.93
C VAL A 283 5.11 -26.19 -5.23
N LEU A 284 3.80 -26.17 -4.95
CA LEU A 284 2.93 -25.05 -5.30
C LEU A 284 2.48 -24.27 -4.06
N PHE A 285 2.56 -22.95 -4.17
CA PHE A 285 1.98 -21.98 -3.25
C PHE A 285 1.07 -21.06 -4.05
N ILE A 286 -0.20 -20.96 -3.66
CA ILE A 286 -1.18 -20.19 -4.41
C ILE A 286 -1.94 -19.29 -3.45
N ASP A 287 -1.95 -17.98 -3.72
CA ASP A 287 -2.81 -17.05 -2.99
C ASP A 287 -4.29 -17.36 -3.27
N TYR A 288 -5.15 -16.98 -2.33
CA TYR A 288 -6.58 -17.21 -2.47
C TYR A 288 -7.33 -16.09 -3.21
N GLY A 289 -7.24 -14.86 -2.73
CA GLY A 289 -8.19 -13.79 -3.07
C GLY A 289 -7.61 -12.87 -4.14
N GLY A 290 -8.24 -12.83 -5.31
CA GLY A 290 -7.69 -12.21 -6.52
C GLY A 290 -6.95 -13.20 -7.42
N THR A 291 -6.41 -14.27 -6.83
CA THR A 291 -5.71 -15.36 -7.53
C THR A 291 -6.59 -16.57 -7.86
N LEU A 292 -7.27 -17.19 -6.89
CA LEU A 292 -8.15 -18.37 -7.09
C LEU A 292 -9.64 -18.03 -7.11
N ALA A 293 -10.00 -16.97 -6.39
CA ALA A 293 -11.30 -16.34 -6.40
C ALA A 293 -11.16 -14.91 -6.94
N PRO A 294 -12.16 -14.36 -7.63
CA PRO A 294 -12.12 -12.96 -8.07
C PRO A 294 -11.86 -12.00 -6.90
N ALA A 295 -11.09 -10.94 -7.15
CA ALA A 295 -10.92 -9.86 -6.19
C ALA A 295 -12.27 -9.15 -5.99
N THR A 296 -12.85 -9.25 -4.78
CA THR A 296 -14.09 -8.56 -4.43
C THR A 296 -13.85 -7.54 -3.32
N HIS A 297 -14.48 -6.37 -3.42
CA HIS A 297 -14.44 -5.29 -2.42
C HIS A 297 -15.08 -5.64 -1.06
N ARG A 298 -15.52 -6.89 -0.86
CA ARG A 298 -16.08 -7.37 0.41
C ARG A 298 -15.29 -8.58 0.86
N THR A 299 -14.87 -8.54 2.13
CA THR A 299 -14.13 -9.59 2.84
C THR A 299 -14.94 -10.88 3.02
N GLU A 300 -16.23 -10.86 2.69
CA GLU A 300 -17.12 -12.02 2.68
C GLU A 300 -17.70 -12.21 1.26
N ASP A 301 -17.74 -13.47 0.80
CA ASP A 301 -18.52 -13.98 -0.34
C ASP A 301 -17.89 -14.15 -1.74
N VAL A 302 -16.76 -14.88 -1.90
CA VAL A 302 -16.66 -15.72 -3.12
C VAL A 302 -16.06 -17.10 -2.84
N PRO A 303 -16.88 -18.15 -2.64
CA PRO A 303 -16.39 -19.52 -2.65
C PRO A 303 -15.83 -19.88 -4.03
N ILE A 304 -14.74 -20.66 -4.06
CA ILE A 304 -14.15 -21.12 -5.32
C ILE A 304 -15.13 -21.96 -6.13
N SER A 305 -15.03 -21.87 -7.46
CA SER A 305 -15.89 -22.64 -8.35
C SER A 305 -15.71 -24.16 -8.16
N LYS A 306 -16.75 -24.96 -8.44
CA LYS A 306 -16.64 -26.44 -8.44
C LYS A 306 -15.53 -26.94 -9.38
N LYS A 307 -15.27 -26.21 -10.47
CA LYS A 307 -14.19 -26.49 -11.42
C LYS A 307 -12.83 -26.27 -10.76
N THR A 308 -12.62 -25.13 -10.12
CA THR A 308 -11.41 -24.79 -9.35
C THR A 308 -11.12 -25.86 -8.30
N ARG A 309 -12.12 -26.17 -7.44
CA ARG A 309 -12.00 -27.18 -6.39
C ARG A 309 -11.59 -28.55 -6.94
N ARG A 310 -12.14 -28.99 -8.07
CA ARG A 310 -11.78 -30.27 -8.72
C ARG A 310 -10.34 -30.25 -9.24
N THR A 311 -9.89 -29.15 -9.82
CA THR A 311 -8.52 -28.99 -10.32
C THR A 311 -7.50 -29.00 -9.17
N LEU A 312 -7.76 -28.24 -8.10
CA LEU A 312 -6.89 -28.23 -6.91
C LEU A 312 -6.76 -29.63 -6.30
N ARG A 313 -7.87 -30.35 -6.14
CA ARG A 313 -7.86 -31.74 -5.66
C ARG A 313 -7.02 -32.68 -6.51
N LYS A 314 -7.06 -32.54 -7.84
CA LYS A 314 -6.24 -33.35 -8.75
C LYS A 314 -4.76 -32.98 -8.62
N THR A 315 -4.48 -31.68 -8.57
CA THR A 315 -3.12 -31.13 -8.41
C THR A 315 -2.48 -31.67 -7.13
N ALA A 316 -3.19 -31.60 -6.01
CA ALA A 316 -2.72 -32.05 -4.69
C ALA A 316 -2.29 -33.51 -4.61
N ARG A 317 -2.82 -34.37 -5.49
CA ARG A 317 -2.43 -35.79 -5.55
C ARG A 317 -1.08 -36.02 -6.20
N LEU A 318 -0.60 -35.05 -6.98
CA LEU A 318 0.60 -35.15 -7.80
C LEU A 318 1.69 -34.18 -7.32
N ILE A 319 1.28 -33.03 -6.77
CA ILE A 319 2.15 -31.93 -6.39
C ILE A 319 1.72 -31.45 -4.98
N PRO A 320 2.65 -31.33 -4.02
CA PRO A 320 2.37 -30.65 -2.76
C PRO A 320 1.86 -29.23 -3.02
N LEU A 321 0.68 -28.93 -2.50
CA LEU A 321 -0.05 -27.70 -2.80
C LEU A 321 -0.50 -27.02 -1.51
N THR A 322 -0.10 -25.75 -1.38
CA THR A 322 -0.41 -24.88 -0.26
C THR A 322 -1.25 -23.71 -0.72
N ILE A 323 -2.37 -23.46 -0.05
CA ILE A 323 -3.14 -22.23 -0.19
C ILE A 323 -2.64 -21.23 0.85
N VAL A 324 -2.21 -20.06 0.40
CA VAL A 324 -1.75 -18.97 1.27
C VAL A 324 -2.83 -17.89 1.31
N SER A 325 -3.16 -17.38 2.50
CA SER A 325 -4.20 -16.36 2.65
C SER A 325 -3.99 -15.51 3.91
N GLY A 326 -4.47 -14.27 3.85
CA GLY A 326 -4.65 -13.44 5.06
C GLY A 326 -5.79 -13.93 5.98
N ARG A 327 -6.70 -14.78 5.47
CA ARG A 327 -7.84 -15.32 6.25
C ARG A 327 -7.40 -16.30 7.33
N ASP A 328 -8.22 -16.43 8.37
CA ASP A 328 -8.05 -17.49 9.37
C ASP A 328 -8.00 -18.86 8.70
N VAL A 329 -7.14 -19.75 9.21
CA VAL A 329 -6.90 -21.06 8.58
C VAL A 329 -8.17 -21.89 8.52
N GLU A 330 -9.05 -21.78 9.53
CA GLU A 330 -10.35 -22.44 9.56
C GLU A 330 -11.28 -21.93 8.44
N ASP A 331 -11.35 -20.60 8.23
CA ASP A 331 -12.18 -20.00 7.18
C ASP A 331 -11.71 -20.46 5.80
N ILE A 332 -10.42 -20.31 5.50
CA ILE A 332 -9.89 -20.72 4.19
C ILE A 332 -10.07 -22.23 3.95
N CYS A 333 -9.92 -23.07 4.98
CA CYS A 333 -10.22 -24.50 4.90
C CYS A 333 -11.69 -24.77 4.54
N MET A 334 -12.62 -24.03 5.14
CA MET A 334 -14.06 -24.14 4.84
C MET A 334 -14.37 -23.70 3.41
N GLN A 335 -13.81 -22.57 2.96
CA GLN A 335 -14.05 -22.05 1.61
C GLN A 335 -13.52 -22.98 0.51
N VAL A 336 -12.29 -23.47 0.68
CA VAL A 336 -11.66 -24.36 -0.29
C VAL A 336 -12.28 -25.76 -0.21
N GLY A 337 -12.48 -26.29 1.00
CA GLY A 337 -13.19 -27.54 1.25
C GLY A 337 -12.42 -28.80 0.80
N LEU A 338 -11.09 -28.78 0.88
CA LEU A 338 -10.20 -29.89 0.51
C LEU A 338 -9.27 -30.23 1.69
N GLN A 339 -9.30 -31.46 2.20
CA GLN A 339 -8.46 -31.85 3.34
C GLN A 339 -7.05 -32.28 2.92
N GLU A 340 -6.88 -32.60 1.64
CA GLU A 340 -5.62 -32.99 1.01
C GLU A 340 -4.64 -31.83 0.72
N LEU A 341 -4.93 -30.59 1.16
CA LEU A 341 -4.06 -29.43 0.95
C LEU A 341 -3.34 -29.01 2.22
N TYR A 342 -2.28 -28.23 2.04
CA TYR A 342 -1.75 -27.37 3.09
C TYR A 342 -2.41 -25.99 3.01
N TYR A 343 -2.55 -25.33 4.15
CA TYR A 343 -3.15 -24.03 4.31
C TYR A 343 -2.27 -23.19 5.20
N ALA A 344 -1.89 -22.00 4.73
CA ALA A 344 -1.23 -20.98 5.51
C ALA A 344 -2.21 -19.81 5.67
N GLY A 345 -2.88 -19.75 6.82
CA GLY A 345 -3.82 -18.69 7.16
C GLY A 345 -3.15 -17.58 7.97
N SER A 346 -3.85 -16.45 8.14
CA SER A 346 -3.40 -15.32 8.94
C SER A 346 -2.02 -14.81 8.48
N HIS A 347 -1.83 -14.69 7.16
CA HIS A 347 -0.55 -14.36 6.52
C HIS A 347 0.59 -15.35 6.81
N GLY A 348 0.24 -16.57 7.20
CA GLY A 348 1.16 -17.66 7.50
C GLY A 348 1.52 -17.84 8.98
N LEU A 349 0.86 -17.12 9.89
CA LEU A 349 1.01 -17.33 11.34
C LEU A 349 0.45 -18.69 11.81
N ASP A 350 -0.49 -19.25 11.05
CA ASP A 350 -1.08 -20.57 11.28
C ASP A 350 -0.99 -21.40 10.01
N ILE A 351 -0.29 -22.54 10.09
CA ILE A 351 -0.14 -23.46 8.96
C ILE A 351 -0.68 -24.83 9.35
N ARG A 352 -1.57 -25.36 8.51
CA ARG A 352 -2.19 -26.68 8.71
C ARG A 352 -2.18 -27.47 7.43
N GLY A 353 -1.94 -28.77 7.54
CA GLY A 353 -2.19 -29.70 6.45
C GLY A 353 -1.57 -31.06 6.72
N HIS A 354 -2.29 -32.13 6.41
CA HIS A 354 -1.87 -33.49 6.73
C HIS A 354 -1.49 -33.62 8.23
N ASN A 355 -0.25 -34.03 8.51
CA ASN A 355 0.29 -34.17 9.86
C ASN A 355 1.13 -32.95 10.30
N ILE A 356 1.13 -31.88 9.51
CA ILE A 356 1.87 -30.65 9.78
C ILE A 356 0.93 -29.63 10.44
N HIS A 357 1.41 -29.08 11.54
CA HIS A 357 0.79 -27.99 12.26
C HIS A 357 1.89 -27.04 12.71
N LEU A 358 1.84 -25.79 12.24
CA LEU A 358 2.62 -24.70 12.79
C LEU A 358 1.68 -23.70 13.44
N GLU A 359 1.98 -23.43 14.69
CA GLU A 359 1.55 -22.24 15.39
C GLU A 359 2.84 -21.66 15.98
N LEU A 360 3.17 -20.42 15.60
CA LEU A 360 4.40 -19.79 16.10
C LEU A 360 4.31 -19.65 17.63
N PRO A 361 5.37 -19.99 18.40
CA PRO A 361 5.37 -19.83 19.86
C PRO A 361 5.10 -18.38 20.31
N GLU A 362 5.60 -17.41 19.56
CA GLU A 362 5.30 -15.99 19.75
C GLU A 362 3.81 -15.68 19.49
N GLY A 363 3.16 -16.50 18.67
CA GLY A 363 1.72 -16.55 18.47
C GLY A 363 0.96 -16.96 19.72
N ASP A 364 1.42 -17.94 20.51
CA ASP A 364 0.74 -18.36 21.75
C ASP A 364 0.70 -17.25 22.80
N GLU A 365 1.81 -16.53 22.99
CA GLU A 365 1.84 -15.36 23.87
C GLU A 365 0.96 -14.23 23.32
N ALA A 366 0.99 -14.00 22.01
CA ALA A 366 0.15 -13.01 21.37
C ALA A 366 -1.35 -13.39 21.43
N LEU A 367 -1.70 -14.67 21.42
CA LEU A 367 -3.07 -15.16 21.59
C LEU A 367 -3.59 -14.86 23.00
N GLN A 368 -2.76 -15.07 24.03
CA GLN A 368 -3.11 -14.67 25.40
C GLN A 368 -3.29 -13.15 25.52
N ASP A 369 -2.41 -12.37 24.89
CA ASP A 369 -2.56 -10.91 24.85
C ASP A 369 -3.84 -10.49 24.12
N LEU A 370 -4.19 -11.14 23.00
CA LEU A 370 -5.42 -10.90 22.27
C LEU A 370 -6.66 -11.26 23.10
N ASP A 371 -6.64 -12.35 23.86
CA ASP A 371 -7.77 -12.73 24.71
C ASP A 371 -7.99 -11.72 25.84
N HIS A 372 -6.91 -11.28 26.51
CA HIS A 372 -7.00 -10.21 27.51
C HIS A 372 -7.41 -8.86 26.89
N ALA A 373 -6.90 -8.55 25.71
CA ALA A 373 -7.28 -7.35 24.96
C ALA A 373 -8.76 -7.40 24.58
N MET A 374 -9.29 -8.55 24.17
CA MET A 374 -10.70 -8.76 23.83
C MET A 374 -11.61 -8.49 25.04
N GLU A 375 -11.24 -9.00 26.23
CA GLU A 375 -11.99 -8.70 27.46
C GLU A 375 -11.97 -7.21 27.81
N ALA A 376 -10.81 -6.55 27.67
CA ALA A 376 -10.66 -5.14 27.94
C ALA A 376 -11.47 -4.29 26.96
N LEU A 377 -11.39 -4.58 25.66
CA LEU A 377 -12.16 -3.91 24.62
C LEU A 377 -13.64 -4.16 24.75
N GLY A 378 -14.06 -5.38 25.09
CA GLY A 378 -15.45 -5.72 25.36
C GLY A 378 -16.05 -4.80 26.43
N ARG A 379 -15.31 -4.51 27.52
CA ARG A 379 -15.77 -3.57 28.55
C ARG A 379 -15.82 -2.12 28.09
N LEU A 380 -14.86 -1.69 27.26
CA LEU A 380 -14.74 -0.30 26.80
C LEU A 380 -15.74 0.04 25.68
N LEU A 381 -16.10 -0.95 24.85
CA LEU A 381 -16.89 -0.74 23.63
C LEU A 381 -18.37 -1.15 23.76
N VAL A 382 -18.76 -1.91 24.80
CA VAL A 382 -20.13 -2.49 24.94
C VAL A 382 -21.28 -1.48 24.83
N ASN A 383 -21.06 -0.22 25.22
CA ASN A 383 -22.10 0.82 25.25
C ASN A 383 -21.97 1.84 24.10
N LEU A 384 -21.18 1.54 23.06
CA LEU A 384 -21.04 2.41 21.90
C LEU A 384 -22.02 1.97 20.79
N PRO A 385 -23.09 2.74 20.50
CA PRO A 385 -24.00 2.41 19.41
C PRO A 385 -23.26 2.31 18.08
N GLY A 386 -23.61 1.30 17.30
CA GLY A 386 -23.05 1.07 15.97
C GLY A 386 -21.63 0.49 15.92
N VAL A 387 -21.03 0.18 17.08
CA VAL A 387 -19.74 -0.50 17.20
C VAL A 387 -19.98 -1.98 17.53
N SER A 388 -19.34 -2.88 16.79
CA SER A 388 -19.31 -4.31 17.13
C SER A 388 -17.87 -4.80 17.17
N ILE A 389 -17.63 -5.87 17.91
CA ILE A 389 -16.30 -6.46 18.08
C ILE A 389 -16.37 -7.94 17.73
N GLU A 390 -15.48 -8.37 16.85
CA GLU A 390 -15.32 -9.72 16.38
C GLU A 390 -13.94 -10.22 16.81
N ARG A 391 -13.89 -11.43 17.36
CA ARG A 391 -12.65 -12.12 17.69
C ARG A 391 -12.38 -13.13 16.58
N LYS A 392 -11.36 -12.86 15.77
CA LYS A 392 -10.71 -13.85 14.88
C LYS A 392 -9.65 -14.62 15.67
N ARG A 393 -8.97 -15.61 15.11
CA ARG A 393 -7.93 -16.32 15.89
C ARG A 393 -6.71 -15.44 16.18
N PHE A 394 -6.13 -14.81 15.16
CA PHE A 394 -4.96 -13.93 15.30
C PHE A 394 -5.31 -12.44 15.14
N ALA A 395 -6.58 -12.07 15.36
CA ALA A 395 -6.97 -10.68 15.37
C ALA A 395 -8.20 -10.42 16.25
N ILE A 396 -8.33 -9.18 16.71
CA ILE A 396 -9.59 -8.59 17.18
C ILE A 396 -9.98 -7.53 16.17
N VAL A 397 -11.23 -7.55 15.74
CA VAL A 397 -11.73 -6.74 14.64
C VAL A 397 -12.92 -5.94 15.17
N VAL A 398 -12.80 -4.61 15.22
CA VAL A 398 -13.83 -3.70 15.72
C VAL A 398 -14.54 -3.06 14.55
N HIS A 399 -15.75 -3.49 14.22
CA HIS A 399 -16.52 -2.99 13.08
C HIS A 399 -17.40 -1.78 13.45
N PHE A 400 -17.61 -0.88 12.49
CA PHE A 400 -18.46 0.29 12.58
C PHE A 400 -19.55 0.25 11.50
N ASN A 401 -20.80 0.47 11.87
CA ASN A 401 -21.85 0.83 10.91
C ASN A 401 -21.94 2.36 10.76
N ASP A 402 -22.89 2.85 9.94
CA ASP A 402 -23.09 4.29 9.69
C ASP A 402 -23.28 5.12 10.99
N GLU A 403 -23.94 4.56 12.02
CA GLU A 403 -24.11 5.21 13.34
C GLU A 403 -22.85 5.09 14.22
N GLY A 404 -22.09 4.00 14.05
CA GLY A 404 -20.84 3.71 14.76
C GLY A 404 -19.69 4.60 14.32
N MET A 405 -19.77 5.19 13.13
CA MET A 405 -18.75 6.10 12.62
C MET A 405 -18.52 7.34 13.49
N ASP A 406 -19.55 7.83 14.17
CA ASP A 406 -19.42 8.92 15.14
C ASP A 406 -18.72 8.49 16.44
N ASN A 407 -18.60 7.18 16.68
CA ASN A 407 -17.89 6.58 17.80
C ASN A 407 -16.49 6.05 17.44
N ALA A 408 -16.05 6.14 16.18
CA ALA A 408 -14.77 5.60 15.72
C ALA A 408 -13.56 6.16 16.48
N GLU A 409 -13.52 7.46 16.79
CA GLU A 409 -12.45 8.04 17.61
C GLU A 409 -12.40 7.43 19.03
N ARG A 410 -13.57 7.18 19.63
CA ARG A 410 -13.67 6.60 20.97
C ARG A 410 -13.22 5.15 20.96
N ALA A 411 -13.61 4.40 19.93
CA ALA A 411 -13.17 3.03 19.75
C ALA A 411 -11.65 2.94 19.44
N ALA A 412 -11.12 3.82 18.60
CA ALA A 412 -9.69 3.93 18.32
C ALA A 412 -8.89 4.34 19.57
N ALA A 413 -9.44 5.22 20.41
CA ALA A 413 -8.83 5.56 21.70
C ALA A 413 -8.83 4.36 22.66
N ALA A 414 -9.91 3.59 22.72
CA ALA A 414 -9.98 2.35 23.50
C ALA A 414 -8.99 1.29 22.97
N MET A 415 -8.88 1.12 21.65
CA MET A 415 -7.90 0.24 21.01
C MET A 415 -6.47 0.65 21.39
N ARG A 416 -6.11 1.94 21.27
CA ARG A 416 -4.79 2.45 21.68
C ARG A 416 -4.54 2.25 23.18
N GLN A 417 -5.54 2.52 24.02
CA GLN A 417 -5.43 2.28 25.45
C GLN A 417 -5.15 0.81 25.77
N VAL A 418 -5.80 -0.11 25.06
CA VAL A 418 -5.57 -1.55 25.23
C VAL A 418 -4.21 -1.96 24.68
N GLN A 419 -3.83 -1.50 23.48
CA GLN A 419 -2.53 -1.82 22.88
C GLN A 419 -1.35 -1.35 23.73
N THR A 420 -1.44 -0.22 24.44
CA THR A 420 -0.37 0.21 25.37
C THR A 420 -0.11 -0.78 26.51
N GLN A 421 -1.07 -1.64 26.84
CA GLN A 421 -0.92 -2.71 27.85
C GLN A 421 -0.35 -3.99 27.25
N PHE A 422 -0.44 -4.16 25.92
CA PHE A 422 -0.04 -5.35 25.17
C PHE A 422 0.88 -4.96 24.01
N PRO A 423 2.17 -4.63 24.28
CA PRO A 423 3.09 -4.10 23.28
C PRO A 423 3.46 -5.09 22.17
N ARG A 424 3.16 -6.38 22.33
CA ARG A 424 3.28 -7.41 21.27
C ARG A 424 2.15 -7.35 20.24
N LEU A 425 1.17 -6.46 20.44
CA LEU A 425 0.08 -6.26 19.50
C LEU A 425 0.25 -4.92 18.77
N LYS A 426 -0.12 -4.91 17.49
CA LYS A 426 -0.22 -3.71 16.68
C LYS A 426 -1.65 -3.48 16.24
N ILE A 427 -2.01 -2.20 16.15
CA ILE A 427 -3.30 -1.77 15.63
C ILE A 427 -3.14 -1.56 14.12
N THR A 428 -4.06 -2.14 13.35
CA THR A 428 -4.29 -1.87 11.93
C THR A 428 -5.79 -1.64 11.69
N GLY A 429 -6.29 -1.76 10.45
CA GLY A 429 -7.73 -1.64 10.13
C GLY A 429 -8.16 -0.26 9.60
N GLY A 430 -9.39 -0.23 9.04
CA GLY A 430 -10.36 0.62 8.28
C GLY A 430 -11.19 1.77 8.88
N LYS A 431 -11.81 2.58 7.98
CA LYS A 431 -13.02 3.43 8.22
C LYS A 431 -14.08 2.68 9.00
N GLU A 432 -14.36 1.47 8.56
CA GLU A 432 -15.47 0.67 9.05
C GLU A 432 -14.98 -0.48 9.93
N VAL A 433 -13.67 -0.58 10.20
CA VAL A 433 -13.12 -1.70 10.96
C VAL A 433 -11.76 -1.40 11.60
N ILE A 434 -11.54 -1.39 12.91
CA ILE A 434 -10.17 -1.29 13.48
C ILE A 434 -9.72 -2.68 13.92
N GLU A 435 -8.51 -3.09 13.56
CA GLU A 435 -7.98 -4.42 13.87
C GLU A 435 -6.83 -4.34 14.89
N LEU A 436 -6.73 -5.32 15.76
CA LEU A 436 -5.60 -5.53 16.66
C LEU A 436 -5.04 -6.93 16.38
N LEU A 437 -3.77 -7.01 15.97
CA LEU A 437 -3.10 -8.26 15.57
C LEU A 437 -1.73 -8.38 16.23
N PRO A 438 -1.11 -9.58 16.24
CA PRO A 438 0.26 -9.76 16.70
C PRO A 438 1.25 -8.93 15.86
N ASP A 439 2.18 -8.27 16.55
CA ASP A 439 3.32 -7.61 15.93
C ASP A 439 4.51 -8.57 15.82
N ILE A 440 4.34 -9.56 14.96
CA ILE A 440 5.35 -10.58 14.68
C ILE A 440 5.94 -10.28 13.31
N ASP A 441 7.28 -10.30 13.22
CA ASP A 441 8.00 -10.23 11.96
C ASP A 441 7.84 -11.54 11.18
N TRP A 442 6.67 -11.72 10.56
CA TRP A 442 6.29 -12.90 9.79
C TRP A 442 5.55 -12.49 8.51
N ASP A 443 5.92 -13.12 7.39
CA ASP A 443 5.39 -12.82 6.07
C ASP A 443 5.07 -14.11 5.29
N LYS A 444 4.29 -14.01 4.19
CA LYS A 444 3.92 -15.16 3.34
C LYS A 444 5.14 -15.93 2.84
N ALA A 445 6.26 -15.25 2.60
CA ALA A 445 7.48 -15.87 2.10
C ALA A 445 8.25 -16.63 3.20
N ARG A 446 8.20 -16.19 4.46
CA ARG A 446 8.69 -16.94 5.62
C ARG A 446 7.86 -18.19 5.85
N ALA A 447 6.53 -18.09 5.75
CA ALA A 447 5.64 -19.25 5.81
C ALA A 447 5.94 -20.27 4.70
N MET A 448 6.14 -19.82 3.47
CA MET A 448 6.58 -20.65 2.34
C MET A 448 7.91 -21.35 2.64
N ASN A 449 8.93 -20.61 3.08
CA ASN A 449 10.25 -21.17 3.38
C ASN A 449 10.21 -22.18 4.53
N TRP A 450 9.44 -21.89 5.58
CA TRP A 450 9.23 -22.79 6.69
C TRP A 450 8.61 -24.11 6.21
N LEU A 451 7.55 -24.04 5.39
CA LEU A 451 6.87 -25.23 4.90
C LEU A 451 7.76 -26.06 3.95
N LEU A 452 8.57 -25.40 3.11
CA LEU A 452 9.56 -26.10 2.29
C LEU A 452 10.56 -26.88 3.17
N SER A 453 11.05 -26.28 4.24
CA SER A 453 11.95 -26.95 5.19
C SER A 453 11.26 -28.12 5.89
N GLU A 454 10.03 -27.94 6.37
CA GLU A 454 9.28 -28.96 7.11
C GLU A 454 8.94 -30.18 6.23
N LEU A 455 8.68 -29.94 4.94
CA LEU A 455 8.45 -30.99 3.96
C LEU A 455 9.73 -31.69 3.47
N GLY A 456 10.92 -31.24 3.89
CA GLY A 456 12.21 -31.69 3.35
C GLY A 456 12.39 -31.34 1.88
N MET A 457 11.79 -30.23 1.45
CA MET A 457 11.70 -29.73 0.08
C MET A 457 12.47 -28.43 -0.13
N ASP A 458 13.50 -28.21 0.68
CA ASP A 458 14.43 -27.06 0.62
C ASP A 458 15.68 -27.32 -0.26
N GLY A 459 15.79 -28.54 -0.80
CA GLY A 459 16.89 -28.96 -1.67
C GLY A 459 16.84 -28.40 -3.11
N THR A 460 17.96 -28.48 -3.83
CA THR A 460 18.10 -27.98 -5.20
C THR A 460 17.34 -28.79 -6.27
N ASN A 461 16.83 -29.96 -5.89
CA ASN A 461 15.99 -30.81 -6.72
C ASN A 461 14.49 -30.45 -6.62
N VAL A 462 14.15 -29.37 -5.91
CA VAL A 462 12.79 -28.85 -5.81
C VAL A 462 12.67 -27.56 -6.62
N LEU A 463 11.52 -27.34 -7.22
CA LEU A 463 11.15 -26.08 -7.86
C LEU A 463 9.88 -25.52 -7.19
N PRO A 464 10.01 -24.56 -6.26
CA PRO A 464 8.87 -23.85 -5.71
C PRO A 464 8.26 -22.94 -6.79
N ILE A 465 6.94 -23.00 -6.93
CA ILE A 465 6.17 -22.13 -7.82
C ILE A 465 5.16 -21.39 -6.94
N TYR A 466 5.23 -20.06 -6.95
CA TYR A 466 4.31 -19.19 -6.21
C TYR A 466 3.45 -18.38 -7.17
N ILE A 467 2.14 -18.37 -6.94
CA ILE A 467 1.16 -17.66 -7.76
C ILE A 467 0.37 -16.71 -6.85
N GLY A 468 0.36 -15.41 -7.16
CA GLY A 468 -0.29 -14.37 -6.36
C GLY A 468 -0.64 -13.13 -7.16
N ASP A 469 -1.50 -12.26 -6.63
CA ASP A 469 -1.98 -11.03 -7.30
C ASP A 469 -1.65 -9.74 -6.55
N ASP A 470 -1.23 -9.83 -5.29
CA ASP A 470 -1.15 -8.67 -4.39
C ASP A 470 0.30 -8.33 -3.99
N VAL A 471 0.49 -7.12 -3.46
CA VAL A 471 1.79 -6.61 -2.98
C VAL A 471 2.41 -7.51 -1.90
N THR A 472 1.57 -8.21 -1.14
CA THR A 472 2.04 -9.17 -0.13
C THR A 472 2.75 -10.39 -0.74
N ASP A 473 2.53 -10.67 -2.03
CA ASP A 473 3.15 -11.76 -2.77
C ASP A 473 4.50 -11.37 -3.42
N GLU A 474 4.76 -10.08 -3.60
CA GLU A 474 6.04 -9.57 -4.16
C GLU A 474 7.25 -9.98 -3.32
N VAL A 475 7.08 -10.05 -2.00
CA VAL A 475 8.11 -10.56 -1.09
C VAL A 475 8.41 -12.03 -1.37
N ALA A 476 7.39 -12.84 -1.70
CA ALA A 476 7.55 -14.24 -2.06
C ALA A 476 8.23 -14.38 -3.44
N PHE A 477 7.81 -13.60 -4.43
CA PHE A 477 8.44 -13.59 -5.75
C PHE A 477 9.92 -13.23 -5.68
N THR A 478 10.27 -12.17 -4.93
CA THR A 478 11.65 -11.74 -4.73
C THR A 478 12.51 -12.85 -4.14
N LYS A 479 12.02 -13.56 -3.12
CA LYS A 479 12.75 -14.68 -2.50
C LYS A 479 12.86 -15.91 -3.41
N LEU A 480 12.05 -16.01 -4.47
CA LEU A 480 12.06 -17.13 -5.41
C LEU A 480 12.95 -16.92 -6.64
N ARG A 481 13.35 -15.69 -6.98
CA ARG A 481 14.10 -15.36 -8.21
C ARG A 481 15.26 -16.29 -8.54
N GLU A 482 15.96 -16.80 -7.53
CA GLU A 482 17.14 -17.65 -7.74
C GLU A 482 16.86 -19.16 -7.73
N ARG A 483 15.69 -19.58 -7.22
CA ARG A 483 15.43 -21.00 -6.92
C ARG A 483 14.06 -21.54 -7.32
N GLY A 484 13.16 -20.68 -7.78
CA GLY A 484 11.78 -21.02 -8.11
C GLY A 484 11.20 -20.11 -9.18
N ILE A 485 9.87 -20.14 -9.31
CA ILE A 485 9.12 -19.35 -10.28
C ILE A 485 8.07 -18.53 -9.53
N GLY A 486 8.12 -17.21 -9.67
CA GLY A 486 7.02 -16.33 -9.29
C GLY A 486 6.10 -16.06 -10.48
N ILE A 487 4.79 -16.14 -10.27
CA ILE A 487 3.77 -15.86 -11.29
C ILE A 487 2.78 -14.84 -10.73
N LEU A 488 2.76 -13.65 -11.33
CA LEU A 488 1.81 -12.59 -11.02
C LEU A 488 0.48 -12.84 -11.73
N VAL A 489 -0.63 -12.72 -11.01
CA VAL A 489 -1.98 -12.64 -11.59
C VAL A 489 -2.40 -11.18 -11.65
N ALA A 490 -2.39 -10.59 -12.84
CA ALA A 490 -2.79 -9.20 -13.06
C ALA A 490 -3.36 -9.05 -14.46
N ASP A 491 -4.39 -8.22 -14.65
CA ASP A 491 -5.03 -8.04 -15.96
C ASP A 491 -4.16 -7.28 -16.97
N LYS A 492 -3.21 -6.47 -16.46
CA LYS A 492 -2.29 -5.65 -17.24
C LYS A 492 -0.83 -5.94 -16.86
N PRO A 493 0.12 -5.75 -17.80
CA PRO A 493 1.52 -5.73 -17.48
C PRO A 493 1.82 -4.66 -16.43
N GLN A 494 2.47 -5.07 -15.34
CA GLN A 494 2.92 -4.18 -14.27
C GLN A 494 4.26 -4.67 -13.73
N PRO A 495 5.10 -3.78 -13.18
CA PRO A 495 6.35 -4.19 -12.58
C PRO A 495 6.13 -5.16 -11.43
N SER A 496 6.91 -6.22 -11.39
CA SER A 496 6.82 -7.27 -10.38
C SER A 496 8.14 -8.02 -10.28
N ALA A 497 8.42 -8.58 -9.11
CA ALA A 497 9.50 -9.52 -8.94
C ALA A 497 9.22 -10.90 -9.54
N ALA A 498 7.97 -11.16 -9.96
CA ALA A 498 7.57 -12.37 -10.65
C ALA A 498 8.35 -12.57 -11.95
N THR A 499 8.56 -13.84 -12.30
CA THR A 499 9.17 -14.23 -13.59
C THR A 499 8.14 -14.13 -14.71
N TYR A 500 6.89 -14.48 -14.41
CA TYR A 500 5.83 -14.56 -15.38
C TYR A 500 4.57 -13.84 -14.92
N ARG A 501 3.71 -13.48 -15.87
CA ARG A 501 2.38 -12.92 -15.63
C ARG A 501 1.31 -13.77 -16.31
N ILE A 502 0.17 -13.92 -15.64
CA ILE A 502 -1.08 -14.46 -16.20
C ILE A 502 -2.22 -13.48 -15.90
N ASN A 503 -3.26 -13.48 -16.72
CA ASN A 503 -4.22 -12.37 -16.74
C ASN A 503 -5.31 -12.46 -15.66
N ASN A 504 -5.66 -13.67 -15.21
CA ASN A 504 -6.85 -13.90 -14.38
C ASN A 504 -6.85 -15.29 -13.70
N PRO A 505 -7.77 -15.52 -12.73
CA PRO A 505 -7.95 -16.81 -12.08
C PRO A 505 -8.24 -17.99 -13.03
N GLU A 506 -8.85 -17.77 -14.19
CA GLU A 506 -9.09 -18.84 -15.16
C GLU A 506 -7.79 -19.38 -15.76
N GLU A 507 -6.81 -18.52 -16.06
CA GLU A 507 -5.50 -18.92 -16.56
C GLU A 507 -4.67 -19.67 -15.50
N VAL A 508 -4.84 -19.34 -14.21
CA VAL A 508 -4.29 -20.15 -13.10
C VAL A 508 -4.76 -21.59 -13.22
N LEU A 509 -6.05 -21.82 -13.50
CA LEU A 509 -6.59 -23.17 -13.67
C LEU A 509 -6.06 -23.90 -14.90
N GLU A 510 -5.72 -23.17 -15.95
CA GLU A 510 -5.13 -23.75 -17.17
C GLU A 510 -3.70 -24.20 -16.91
N LEU A 511 -2.90 -23.37 -16.24
CA LEU A 511 -1.57 -23.73 -15.76
C LEU A 511 -1.62 -24.99 -14.88
N LEU A 512 -2.53 -25.05 -13.90
CA LEU A 512 -2.66 -26.22 -13.03
C LEU A 512 -3.01 -27.51 -13.79
N LYS A 513 -3.90 -27.44 -14.78
CA LYS A 513 -4.21 -28.59 -15.64
C LYS A 513 -3.02 -29.04 -16.46
N PHE A 514 -2.22 -28.09 -16.96
CA PHE A 514 -1.02 -28.39 -17.72
C PHE A 514 0.02 -29.09 -16.83
N LEU A 515 0.23 -28.59 -15.60
CA LEU A 515 1.09 -29.24 -14.61
C LEU A 515 0.60 -30.64 -14.23
N ILE A 516 -0.72 -30.86 -14.08
CA ILE A 516 -1.28 -32.19 -13.86
C ILE A 516 -0.92 -33.14 -14.99
N ALA A 517 -1.16 -32.75 -16.25
CA ALA A 517 -0.87 -33.59 -17.41
C ALA A 517 0.63 -33.93 -17.49
N TYR A 518 1.50 -32.94 -17.27
CA TYR A 518 2.94 -33.14 -17.25
C TYR A 518 3.40 -34.13 -16.15
N MET A 519 2.80 -34.06 -14.96
CA MET A 519 3.13 -34.96 -13.86
C MET A 519 2.55 -36.37 -14.05
N GLU A 520 1.40 -36.50 -14.73
CA GLU A 520 0.82 -37.80 -15.12
C GLU A 520 1.69 -38.50 -16.19
N ASP A 521 2.30 -37.76 -17.12
CA ASP A 521 3.20 -38.33 -18.14
C ASP A 521 4.57 -38.76 -17.58
N ARG A 522 4.97 -38.26 -16.41
CA ARG A 522 6.25 -38.59 -15.74
C ARG A 522 6.19 -39.83 -14.84
N ASN A 523 5.00 -40.20 -14.37
CA ASN A 523 4.76 -41.33 -13.47
C ASN A 523 4.33 -42.56 -14.27
#